data_AF-A0A9X1SYT0-F1
#
_entry.id   AF-A0A9X1SYT0-F1
#
_cell.length_a   1.000
_cell.length_b   1.000
_cell.length_c   1.000
_cell.angle_alpha   90.00
_cell.angle_beta   90.00
_cell.angle_gamma   90.00
#
_symmetry.space_group_name_H-M   'P 1'
#
loop_
_entity.id
_entity.type
_entity.pdbx_description
1 polymer ?
#
loop_
_entity_poly.entity_id
_entity_poly.type
_entity_poly.pdbx_seq_one_letter_code
_entity_poly.pdbx_strand_id
1 'polypeptide(L)'
;MAHAKTGGARTRGLKRYYDVNGWLFIAPAIGLIGLFLIYPIFRSLYLSFFSGRGMMMKFAGFGNITRLSGDPVFLKALTNTTIFFVVQVPIMIVLALMLASLLNTDRLKFAGVFRTAIFLPCVASLVAYSILFKSMFSIDGIINQVLLAVGIIGSPIGWLTEPFWAKVLVILAITWRWTGYNMIFYLAALQNIDRSIYEAARIDGVPAWARFVHLTIPMLKPVILFTTIISTIGTIQLFDEVYNLTEGKGGPADATITLSLYIYNLTFRYMPSFGYAATISYVIVVMVAVLSFLQFYAARERS
;
A
#
# COMPACT_ATOMS: atom_id res chain seq x y z
N MET A 1 13.00 -35.91 66.35
CA MET A 1 13.23 -34.50 66.70
C MET A 1 13.51 -33.72 65.42
N ALA A 2 12.77 -32.62 65.21
CA ALA A 2 12.96 -31.54 64.24
C ALA A 2 12.91 -31.85 62.71
N HIS A 3 11.70 -31.72 62.15
CA HIS A 3 11.45 -31.41 60.74
C HIS A 3 11.98 -30.01 60.38
N ALA A 4 12.85 -29.91 59.37
CA ALA A 4 13.23 -28.66 58.75
C ALA A 4 12.18 -28.22 57.71
N LYS A 5 11.46 -27.13 58.00
CA LYS A 5 10.72 -26.32 57.04
C LYS A 5 11.68 -25.26 56.50
N THR A 6 11.95 -25.21 55.19
CA THR A 6 12.24 -23.97 54.43
C THR A 6 12.46 -24.28 52.95
N GLY A 7 11.65 -23.68 52.06
CA GLY A 7 11.88 -23.81 50.61
C GLY A 7 10.83 -23.28 49.64
N GLY A 8 9.71 -22.71 50.08
CA GLY A 8 8.60 -22.32 49.18
C GLY A 8 8.42 -20.83 48.88
N ALA A 9 9.10 -19.91 49.57
CA ALA A 9 8.68 -18.50 49.60
C ALA A 9 9.46 -17.53 48.67
N ARG A 10 10.65 -17.90 48.17
CA ARG A 10 11.53 -16.96 47.44
C ARG A 10 11.25 -16.81 45.94
N THR A 11 10.49 -17.71 45.31
CA THR A 11 10.23 -17.68 43.86
C THR A 11 9.00 -16.86 43.45
N ARG A 12 8.07 -16.57 44.36
CA ARG A 12 6.88 -15.74 44.07
C ARG A 12 7.15 -14.24 44.02
N GLY A 13 8.09 -13.74 44.83
CA GLY A 13 8.43 -12.31 44.89
C GLY A 13 9.19 -11.83 43.65
N LEU A 14 10.14 -12.62 43.15
CA LEU A 14 10.91 -12.29 41.95
C LEU A 14 10.03 -12.25 40.69
N LYS A 15 9.15 -13.25 40.46
CA LYS A 15 8.19 -13.22 39.33
C LYS A 15 7.34 -11.95 39.30
N ARG A 16 6.80 -11.53 40.46
CA ARG A 16 5.97 -10.31 40.57
C ARG A 16 6.77 -9.02 40.38
N TYR A 17 8.04 -8.99 40.79
CA TYR A 17 8.93 -7.83 40.63
C TYR A 17 9.40 -7.66 39.18
N TYR A 18 9.70 -8.76 38.47
CA TYR A 18 9.98 -8.75 37.03
C TYR A 18 8.75 -8.36 36.20
N ASP A 19 7.54 -8.78 36.60
CA ASP A 19 6.30 -8.36 35.94
C ASP A 19 6.03 -6.87 36.12
N VAL A 20 6.11 -6.32 37.35
CA VAL A 20 5.82 -4.88 37.59
C VAL A 20 6.83 -3.98 36.90
N ASN A 21 8.13 -4.32 36.92
CA ASN A 21 9.16 -3.57 36.20
C ASN A 21 9.00 -3.68 34.68
N GLY A 22 8.56 -4.84 34.17
CA GLY A 22 8.22 -5.03 32.77
C GLY A 22 7.04 -4.16 32.33
N TRP A 23 5.95 -4.16 33.10
CA TRP A 23 4.77 -3.32 32.85
C TRP A 23 5.10 -1.83 32.95
N LEU A 24 5.92 -1.42 33.92
CA LEU A 24 6.36 -0.03 34.05
C LEU A 24 7.25 0.42 32.88
N PHE A 25 8.06 -0.47 32.33
CA PHE A 25 8.91 -0.19 31.17
C PHE A 25 8.10 -0.01 29.88
N ILE A 26 7.04 -0.80 29.69
CA ILE A 26 6.15 -0.66 28.53
C ILE A 26 5.03 0.38 28.74
N ALA A 27 4.76 0.81 29.98
CA ALA A 27 3.69 1.75 30.29
C ALA A 27 3.80 3.09 29.54
N PRO A 28 4.97 3.75 29.40
CA PRO A 28 5.09 4.95 28.57
C PRO A 28 4.73 4.70 27.10
N ALA A 29 5.16 3.56 26.54
CA ALA A 29 4.85 3.18 25.17
C ALA A 29 3.34 2.92 24.99
N ILE A 30 2.72 2.18 25.90
CA ILE A 30 1.28 1.92 25.89
C ILE A 30 0.50 3.23 26.07
N GLY A 31 0.95 4.14 26.95
CA GLY A 31 0.32 5.44 27.15
C GLY A 31 0.35 6.30 25.88
N LEU A 32 1.50 6.35 25.18
CA LEU A 32 1.63 7.06 23.91
C LEU A 32 0.78 6.41 22.80
N ILE A 33 0.76 5.08 22.69
CA ILE A 33 -0.10 4.36 21.75
C ILE A 33 -1.59 4.65 22.05
N GLY A 34 -1.97 4.61 23.32
CA GLY A 34 -3.32 4.93 23.78
C GLY A 34 -3.74 6.35 23.38
N LEU A 35 -2.88 7.33 23.65
CA LEU A 35 -3.19 8.74 23.44
C LEU A 35 -3.15 9.16 21.96
N PHE A 36 -2.18 8.69 21.19
CA PHE A 36 -1.94 9.15 19.82
C PHE A 36 -2.49 8.24 18.72
N LEU A 37 -2.76 6.96 19.01
CA LEU A 37 -3.35 6.02 18.04
C LEU A 37 -4.78 5.66 18.43
N ILE A 38 -4.98 5.11 19.64
CA ILE A 38 -6.28 4.53 20.04
C ILE A 38 -7.34 5.62 20.25
N TYR A 39 -7.00 6.68 20.97
CA TYR A 39 -7.94 7.77 21.25
C TYR A 39 -8.46 8.47 19.98
N PRO A 40 -7.62 8.87 18.99
CA PRO A 40 -8.09 9.45 17.74
C PRO A 40 -8.98 8.52 16.92
N ILE A 41 -8.72 7.21 16.96
CA ILE A 41 -9.59 6.21 16.31
C ILE A 41 -10.99 6.29 16.93
N PHE A 42 -11.14 6.11 18.24
CA PHE A 42 -12.47 6.16 18.86
C PHE A 42 -13.15 7.52 18.72
N ARG A 43 -12.38 8.61 18.77
CA ARG A 43 -12.90 9.96 18.53
C ARG A 43 -13.41 10.14 17.10
N SER A 44 -12.69 9.60 16.11
CA SER A 44 -13.13 9.58 14.71
C SER A 44 -14.43 8.77 14.55
N LEU A 45 -14.53 7.61 15.21
CA LEU A 45 -15.76 6.79 15.19
C LEU A 45 -16.94 7.57 15.74
N TYR A 46 -16.76 8.21 16.90
CA TYR A 46 -17.78 9.07 17.49
C TYR A 46 -18.19 10.19 16.53
N LEU A 47 -17.22 10.85 15.90
CA LEU A 47 -17.46 11.93 14.94
C LEU A 47 -18.23 11.48 13.70
N SER A 48 -18.09 10.22 13.27
CA SER A 48 -18.79 9.66 12.11
C SER A 48 -20.33 9.72 12.25
N PHE A 49 -20.84 9.74 13.49
CA PHE A 49 -22.28 9.87 13.78
C PHE A 49 -22.79 11.32 13.75
N PHE A 50 -21.90 12.31 13.61
CA PHE A 50 -22.25 13.71 13.53
C PHE A 50 -22.25 14.20 12.09
N SER A 51 -23.17 15.09 11.75
CA SER A 51 -23.20 15.76 10.46
C SER A 51 -23.22 17.26 10.66
N GLY A 52 -22.52 17.99 9.78
CA GLY A 52 -22.30 19.41 9.98
C GLY A 52 -21.24 19.99 9.06
N ARG A 53 -21.13 21.32 9.12
CA ARG A 53 -20.13 22.12 8.42
C ARG A 53 -19.34 22.90 9.47
N GLY A 54 -18.01 22.80 9.41
CA GLY A 54 -17.11 23.43 10.38
C GLY A 54 -17.42 22.99 11.81
N MET A 55 -17.61 23.95 12.71
CA MET A 55 -17.88 23.70 14.13
C MET A 55 -19.36 23.40 14.44
N MET A 56 -20.28 23.65 13.49
CA MET A 56 -21.70 23.38 13.69
C MET A 56 -22.01 21.92 13.36
N MET A 57 -21.85 21.05 14.35
CA MET A 57 -22.12 19.62 14.24
C MET A 57 -23.40 19.24 14.99
N LYS A 58 -24.29 18.52 14.31
CA LYS A 58 -25.50 17.93 14.89
C LYS A 58 -25.37 16.42 14.85
N PHE A 59 -25.88 15.74 15.88
CA PHE A 59 -25.96 14.28 15.88
C PHE A 59 -26.93 13.84 14.77
N ALA A 60 -26.43 13.06 13.82
CA ALA A 60 -27.18 12.61 12.64
C ALA A 60 -27.31 11.07 12.58
N GLY A 61 -26.81 10.35 13.61
CA GLY A 61 -26.80 8.90 13.65
C GLY A 61 -26.13 8.32 12.40
N PHE A 62 -26.86 7.46 11.67
CA PHE A 62 -26.37 6.83 10.44
C PHE A 62 -26.59 7.66 9.16
N GLY A 63 -27.02 8.92 9.26
CA GLY A 63 -27.32 9.76 8.09
C GLY A 63 -26.14 9.99 7.14
N ASN A 64 -24.89 9.95 7.63
CA ASN A 64 -23.71 10.00 6.77
C ASN A 64 -23.52 8.73 5.95
N ILE A 65 -23.91 7.56 6.47
CA ILE A 65 -23.82 6.29 5.74
C ILE A 65 -24.81 6.27 4.58
N THR A 66 -26.06 6.70 4.82
CA THR A 66 -27.06 6.79 3.74
C THR A 66 -26.66 7.79 2.67
N ARG A 67 -25.92 8.85 3.04
CA ARG A 67 -25.39 9.84 2.11
C ARG A 67 -24.35 9.26 1.15
N LEU A 68 -23.56 8.27 1.57
CA LEU A 68 -22.50 7.68 0.73
C LEU A 68 -23.04 7.20 -0.62
N SER A 69 -24.17 6.49 -0.61
CA SER A 69 -24.78 5.95 -1.84
C SER A 69 -25.33 7.04 -2.78
N GLY A 70 -25.63 8.22 -2.26
CA GLY A 70 -26.12 9.37 -3.03
C GLY A 70 -25.03 10.36 -3.44
N ASP A 71 -23.77 10.14 -3.05
CA ASP A 71 -22.68 11.06 -3.31
C ASP A 71 -21.89 10.63 -4.56
N PRO A 72 -22.03 11.35 -5.69
CA PRO A 72 -21.37 10.98 -6.93
C PRO A 72 -19.85 11.07 -6.85
N VAL A 73 -19.30 11.96 -6.00
CA VAL A 73 -17.84 12.12 -5.83
C VAL A 73 -17.30 10.96 -5.01
N PHE A 74 -18.01 10.53 -3.97
CA PHE A 74 -17.66 9.32 -3.21
C PHE A 74 -17.67 8.08 -4.10
N LEU A 75 -18.72 7.88 -4.91
CA LEU A 75 -18.80 6.73 -5.82
C LEU A 75 -17.68 6.73 -6.87
N LYS A 76 -17.33 7.91 -7.41
CA LYS A 76 -16.16 8.06 -8.28
C LYS A 76 -14.86 7.73 -7.54
N ALA A 77 -14.67 8.25 -6.32
CA ALA A 77 -13.48 8.00 -5.51
C ALA A 77 -13.31 6.50 -5.21
N LEU A 78 -14.39 5.83 -4.82
CA LEU A 78 -14.44 4.39 -4.59
C LEU A 78 -14.08 3.61 -5.85
N THR A 79 -14.68 3.99 -6.98
CA THR A 79 -14.43 3.35 -8.28
C THR A 79 -12.98 3.52 -8.72
N ASN A 80 -12.44 4.74 -8.64
CA ASN A 80 -11.05 5.01 -9.01
C ASN A 80 -10.05 4.28 -8.10
N THR A 81 -10.25 4.33 -6.78
CA THR A 81 -9.42 3.58 -5.82
C THR A 81 -9.46 2.08 -6.12
N THR A 82 -10.64 1.54 -6.46
CA THR A 82 -10.78 0.12 -6.83
C THR A 82 -10.09 -0.19 -8.16
N ILE A 83 -10.20 0.68 -9.17
CA ILE A 83 -9.49 0.54 -10.45
C ILE A 83 -7.98 0.53 -10.23
N PHE A 84 -7.46 1.48 -9.44
CA PHE A 84 -6.04 1.53 -9.11
C PHE A 84 -5.62 0.25 -8.41
N PHE A 85 -6.37 -0.22 -7.41
CA PHE A 85 -6.10 -1.49 -6.74
C PHE A 85 -6.06 -2.69 -7.70
N VAL A 86 -7.13 -2.93 -8.46
CA VAL A 86 -7.28 -4.14 -9.29
C VAL A 86 -6.32 -4.16 -10.47
N VAL A 87 -5.99 -3.00 -11.04
CA VAL A 87 -5.09 -2.93 -12.20
C VAL A 87 -3.64 -2.88 -11.76
N GLN A 88 -3.29 -1.99 -10.84
CA GLN A 88 -1.90 -1.71 -10.53
C GLN A 88 -1.25 -2.81 -9.67
N VAL A 89 -1.93 -3.32 -8.64
CA VAL A 89 -1.30 -4.29 -7.72
C VAL A 89 -0.85 -5.56 -8.46
N PRO A 90 -1.66 -6.19 -9.32
CA PRO A 90 -1.22 -7.35 -10.09
C PRO A 90 -0.06 -7.05 -11.03
N ILE A 91 -0.11 -5.93 -11.76
CA ILE A 91 0.96 -5.51 -12.69
C ILE A 91 2.27 -5.36 -11.91
N MET A 92 2.23 -4.66 -10.77
CA MET A 92 3.40 -4.43 -9.93
C MET A 92 3.99 -5.73 -9.39
N ILE A 93 3.16 -6.67 -8.90
CA ILE A 93 3.63 -7.95 -8.37
C ILE A 93 4.30 -8.78 -9.47
N VAL A 94 3.68 -8.86 -10.65
CA VAL A 94 4.24 -9.60 -11.79
C VAL A 94 5.57 -8.99 -12.21
N LEU A 95 5.63 -7.67 -12.39
CA LEU A 95 6.87 -6.98 -12.76
C LEU A 95 7.95 -7.16 -11.70
N ALA A 96 7.61 -7.05 -10.41
CA ALA A 96 8.55 -7.22 -9.32
C ALA A 96 9.10 -8.66 -9.25
N LEU A 97 8.27 -9.69 -9.46
CA LEU A 97 8.69 -11.09 -9.53
C LEU A 97 9.61 -11.34 -10.74
N MET A 98 9.24 -10.83 -11.91
CA MET A 98 10.05 -10.94 -13.12
C MET A 98 11.43 -10.29 -12.92
N LEU A 99 11.47 -9.06 -12.43
CA LEU A 99 12.72 -8.34 -12.15
C LEU A 99 13.55 -9.04 -11.08
N ALA A 100 12.92 -9.52 -9.99
CA ALA A 100 13.63 -10.25 -8.93
C ALA A 100 14.25 -11.55 -9.46
N SER A 101 13.52 -12.30 -10.29
CA SER A 101 14.03 -13.54 -10.90
C SER A 101 15.20 -13.27 -11.86
N LEU A 102 15.12 -12.19 -12.66
CA LEU A 102 16.19 -11.79 -13.57
C LEU A 102 17.46 -11.40 -12.79
N LEU A 103 17.31 -10.61 -11.72
CA LEU A 103 18.42 -10.16 -10.87
C LEU A 103 18.98 -11.24 -9.94
N ASN A 104 18.29 -12.37 -9.80
CA ASN A 104 18.75 -13.54 -9.05
C ASN A 104 19.64 -14.47 -9.90
N THR A 105 19.89 -14.14 -11.17
CA THR A 105 20.72 -14.97 -12.04
C THR A 105 22.21 -14.71 -11.80
N ASP A 106 22.98 -15.77 -11.51
CA ASP A 106 24.43 -15.70 -11.21
C ASP A 106 25.29 -15.06 -12.33
N ARG A 107 24.77 -15.01 -13.56
CA ARG A 107 25.48 -14.47 -14.74
C ARG A 107 25.36 -12.95 -14.90
N LEU A 108 24.56 -12.26 -14.08
CA LEU A 108 24.31 -10.84 -14.27
C LEU A 108 25.47 -10.00 -13.70
N LYS A 109 26.32 -9.48 -14.59
CA LYS A 109 27.35 -8.49 -14.23
C LYS A 109 26.67 -7.19 -13.77
N PHE A 110 27.21 -6.55 -12.73
CA PHE A 110 26.67 -5.31 -12.13
C PHE A 110 25.27 -5.43 -11.51
N ALA A 111 24.88 -6.60 -10.99
CA ALA A 111 23.59 -6.79 -10.33
C ALA A 111 23.30 -5.76 -9.23
N GLY A 112 24.31 -5.30 -8.47
CA GLY A 112 24.16 -4.24 -7.48
C GLY A 112 23.68 -2.91 -8.07
N VAL A 113 24.19 -2.51 -9.23
CA VAL A 113 23.80 -1.26 -9.91
C VAL A 113 22.35 -1.33 -10.37
N PHE A 114 21.93 -2.45 -10.98
CA PHE A 114 20.54 -2.64 -11.40
C PHE A 114 19.58 -2.67 -10.20
N ARG A 115 19.95 -3.34 -9.10
CA ARG A 115 19.15 -3.34 -7.86
C ARG A 115 18.94 -1.93 -7.34
N THR A 116 20.00 -1.13 -7.27
CA THR A 116 19.93 0.26 -6.82
C THR A 116 19.10 1.11 -7.76
N ALA A 117 19.30 1.00 -9.08
CA ALA A 117 18.57 1.80 -10.07
C ALA A 117 17.05 1.52 -10.06
N ILE A 118 16.65 0.25 -9.92
CA ILE A 118 15.24 -0.14 -9.87
C ILE A 118 14.60 0.22 -8.53
N PHE A 119 15.37 0.23 -7.43
CA PHE A 119 14.89 0.62 -6.10
C PHE A 119 14.88 2.13 -5.86
N LEU A 120 15.75 2.88 -6.54
CA LEU A 120 15.90 4.34 -6.40
C LEU A 120 14.56 5.11 -6.41
N PRO A 121 13.59 4.79 -7.28
CA PRO A 121 12.29 5.46 -7.33
C PRO A 121 11.57 5.54 -6.00
N CYS A 122 11.65 4.52 -5.12
CA CYS A 122 10.93 4.53 -3.85
C CYS A 122 11.61 5.40 -2.78
N VAL A 123 12.91 5.66 -2.92
CA VAL A 123 13.69 6.47 -1.99
C VAL A 123 13.60 7.96 -2.33
N ALA A 124 13.32 8.29 -3.60
CA ALA A 124 13.17 9.67 -4.05
C ALA A 124 12.04 10.41 -3.28
N SER A 125 12.22 11.72 -3.08
CA SER A 125 11.19 12.58 -2.50
C SER A 125 9.94 12.60 -3.38
N LEU A 126 8.78 12.35 -2.78
CA LEU A 126 7.48 12.31 -3.45
C LEU A 126 7.15 13.62 -4.19
N VAL A 127 7.51 14.76 -3.60
CA VAL A 127 7.25 16.08 -4.20
C VAL A 127 8.12 16.30 -5.43
N ALA A 128 9.43 16.06 -5.32
CA ALA A 128 10.38 16.19 -6.43
C ALA A 128 10.00 15.24 -7.59
N TYR A 129 9.69 14.00 -7.23
CA TYR A 129 9.15 12.98 -8.13
C TYR A 129 7.95 13.49 -8.95
N SER A 130 6.96 14.08 -8.26
CA SER A 130 5.73 14.52 -8.91
C SER A 130 5.93 15.71 -9.83
N ILE A 131 6.85 16.63 -9.48
CA ILE A 131 7.23 17.76 -10.34
C ILE A 131 7.91 17.24 -11.63
N LEU A 132 8.84 16.30 -11.50
CA LEU A 132 9.51 15.69 -12.66
C LEU A 132 8.51 14.95 -13.54
N PHE A 133 7.64 14.12 -12.96
CA PHE A 133 6.61 13.40 -13.72
C PHE A 133 5.65 14.35 -14.44
N LYS A 134 5.17 15.41 -13.77
CA LYS A 134 4.33 16.42 -14.43
C LYS A 134 5.03 17.09 -15.61
N SER A 135 6.31 17.42 -15.46
CA SER A 135 7.09 18.04 -16.53
C SER A 135 7.27 17.07 -17.71
N MET A 136 7.68 15.83 -17.42
CA MET A 136 7.91 14.79 -18.44
C MET A 136 6.65 14.42 -19.22
N PHE A 137 5.50 14.36 -18.53
CA PHE A 137 4.20 14.01 -19.10
C PHE A 137 3.32 15.25 -19.43
N SER A 138 3.90 16.44 -19.43
CA SER A 138 3.22 17.62 -19.96
C SER A 138 2.95 17.48 -21.46
N ILE A 139 2.07 18.31 -22.02
CA ILE A 139 1.72 18.26 -23.45
C ILE A 139 2.99 18.37 -24.31
N ASP A 140 3.87 19.32 -23.99
CA ASP A 140 5.17 19.53 -24.65
C ASP A 140 6.31 18.73 -23.99
N GLY A 141 5.99 17.79 -23.11
CA GLY A 141 6.95 17.01 -22.34
C GLY A 141 7.71 15.99 -23.18
N ILE A 142 8.86 15.56 -22.66
CA ILE A 142 9.76 14.61 -23.34
C ILE A 142 9.05 13.31 -23.74
N ILE A 143 8.08 12.84 -22.96
CA ILE A 143 7.36 11.60 -23.26
C ILE A 143 6.55 11.73 -24.55
N ASN A 144 5.79 12.81 -24.70
CA ASN A 144 5.03 13.05 -25.94
C ASN A 144 5.96 13.27 -27.14
N GLN A 145 7.07 14.00 -26.95
CA GLN A 145 8.06 14.22 -28.02
C GLN A 145 8.66 12.91 -28.52
N VAL A 146 9.05 12.00 -27.61
CA VAL A 146 9.59 10.69 -27.98
C VAL A 146 8.53 9.81 -28.65
N LEU A 147 7.29 9.78 -28.12
CA LEU A 147 6.21 8.98 -28.70
C LEU A 147 5.83 9.46 -30.11
N LEU A 148 5.86 10.77 -30.37
CA LEU A 148 5.67 11.36 -31.69
C LEU A 148 6.84 11.04 -32.63
N ALA A 149 8.08 11.16 -32.15
CA ALA A 149 9.28 10.89 -32.94
C ALA A 149 9.38 9.42 -33.40
N VAL A 150 8.93 8.48 -32.56
CA VAL A 150 8.90 7.04 -32.89
C VAL A 150 7.65 6.67 -33.72
N GLY A 151 6.71 7.60 -33.90
CA GLY A 151 5.49 7.38 -34.69
C GLY A 151 4.43 6.51 -34.01
N ILE A 152 4.49 6.36 -32.68
CA ILE A 152 3.51 5.58 -31.90
C ILE A 152 2.18 6.33 -31.79
N ILE A 153 2.23 7.67 -31.80
CA ILE A 153 1.06 8.56 -31.69
C ILE A 153 1.07 9.59 -32.82
N GLY A 154 -0.12 10.00 -33.29
CA GLY A 154 -0.28 11.06 -34.30
C GLY A 154 -0.44 12.47 -33.71
N SER A 155 -0.76 12.57 -32.41
CA SER A 155 -0.95 13.84 -31.70
C SER A 155 -0.51 13.69 -30.23
N PRO A 156 -0.07 14.79 -29.57
CA PRO A 156 0.30 14.75 -28.15
C PRO A 156 -0.83 14.21 -27.27
N ILE A 157 -0.49 13.35 -26.31
CA ILE A 157 -1.45 12.81 -25.34
C ILE A 157 -1.60 13.80 -24.18
N GLY A 158 -2.84 14.12 -23.82
CA GLY A 158 -3.19 14.93 -22.65
C GLY A 158 -3.10 14.15 -21.34
N TRP A 159 -1.90 13.74 -20.92
CA TRP A 159 -1.70 12.84 -19.76
C TRP A 159 -2.32 13.35 -18.45
N LEU A 160 -2.35 14.66 -18.25
CA LEU A 160 -2.91 15.30 -17.05
C LEU A 160 -4.27 15.97 -17.30
N THR A 161 -4.66 16.15 -18.57
CA THR A 161 -5.85 16.91 -18.97
C THR A 161 -7.02 16.01 -19.36
N GLU A 162 -6.75 14.76 -19.77
CA GLU A 162 -7.77 13.79 -20.15
C GLU A 162 -8.05 12.77 -19.02
N PRO A 163 -9.32 12.50 -18.66
CA PRO A 163 -9.71 11.57 -17.60
C PRO A 163 -9.07 10.18 -17.67
N PHE A 164 -9.04 9.59 -18.86
CA PHE A 164 -8.48 8.25 -19.04
C PHE A 164 -6.96 8.26 -18.84
N TRP A 165 -6.26 9.18 -19.49
CA TRP A 165 -4.81 9.25 -19.44
C TRP A 165 -4.28 9.70 -18.07
N ALA A 166 -5.03 10.51 -17.34
CA ALA A 166 -4.71 10.86 -15.95
C ALA A 166 -4.70 9.62 -15.04
N LYS A 167 -5.65 8.69 -15.20
CA LYS A 167 -5.65 7.41 -14.49
C LYS A 167 -4.44 6.56 -14.87
N VAL A 168 -4.14 6.46 -16.16
CA VAL A 168 -2.99 5.70 -16.68
C VAL A 168 -1.69 6.26 -16.11
N LEU A 169 -1.53 7.59 -16.09
CA LEU A 169 -0.36 8.25 -15.53
C LEU A 169 -0.19 7.92 -14.05
N VAL A 170 -1.26 7.99 -13.26
CA VAL A 170 -1.22 7.61 -11.82
C VAL A 170 -0.83 6.14 -11.64
N ILE A 171 -1.40 5.22 -12.44
CA ILE A 171 -1.06 3.79 -12.39
C ILE A 171 0.42 3.57 -12.74
N LEU A 172 0.92 4.21 -13.79
CA LEU A 172 2.32 4.12 -14.21
C LEU A 172 3.24 4.66 -13.10
N ALA A 173 2.87 5.80 -12.55
CA ALA A 173 3.57 6.49 -11.48
C ALA A 173 3.79 5.59 -10.25
N ILE A 174 2.69 5.08 -9.69
CA ILE A 174 2.74 4.22 -8.49
C ILE A 174 3.40 2.87 -8.82
N THR A 175 3.20 2.32 -10.02
CA THR A 175 3.86 1.07 -10.45
C THR A 175 5.37 1.26 -10.49
N TRP A 176 5.85 2.31 -11.14
CA TRP A 176 7.28 2.60 -11.25
C TRP A 176 7.92 2.79 -9.87
N ARG A 177 7.24 3.49 -8.96
CA ARG A 177 7.74 3.74 -7.60
C ARG A 177 7.81 2.48 -6.74
N TRP A 178 6.76 1.66 -6.75
CA TRP A 178 6.61 0.56 -5.78
C TRP A 178 7.06 -0.81 -6.30
N THR A 179 7.31 -0.96 -7.61
CA THR A 179 7.84 -2.21 -8.18
C THR A 179 9.20 -2.56 -7.61
N GLY A 180 10.13 -1.60 -7.52
CA GLY A 180 11.47 -1.84 -6.99
C GLY A 180 11.47 -2.21 -5.51
N TYR A 181 10.56 -1.61 -4.73
CA TYR A 181 10.37 -1.96 -3.33
C TYR A 181 9.96 -3.45 -3.17
N ASN A 182 8.93 -3.88 -3.88
CA ASN A 182 8.46 -5.27 -3.82
C ASN A 182 9.47 -6.27 -4.40
N MET A 183 10.21 -5.87 -5.44
CA MET A 183 11.28 -6.68 -6.03
C MET A 183 12.35 -7.06 -5.00
N ILE A 184 12.74 -6.17 -4.08
CA ILE A 184 13.74 -6.48 -3.06
C ILE A 184 13.26 -7.59 -2.11
N PHE A 185 11.98 -7.57 -1.71
CA PHE A 185 11.42 -8.65 -0.89
C PHE A 185 11.49 -9.99 -1.60
N TYR A 186 11.11 -10.03 -2.88
CA TYR A 186 11.18 -11.26 -3.67
C TYR A 186 12.61 -11.72 -3.90
N LEU A 187 13.53 -10.80 -4.18
CA LEU A 187 14.93 -11.13 -4.38
C LEU A 187 15.58 -11.70 -3.11
N ALA A 188 15.30 -11.12 -1.94
CA ALA A 188 15.78 -11.63 -0.65
C ALA A 188 15.20 -13.03 -0.37
N ALA A 189 13.92 -13.25 -0.67
CA ALA A 189 13.28 -14.55 -0.52
C ALA A 189 13.87 -15.61 -1.46
N LEU A 190 14.13 -15.25 -2.72
CA LEU A 190 14.77 -16.11 -3.72
C LEU A 190 16.18 -16.54 -3.29
N GLN A 191 16.93 -15.65 -2.65
CA GLN A 191 18.29 -15.93 -2.18
C GLN A 191 18.33 -16.91 -0.99
N ASN A 192 17.22 -17.06 -0.26
CA ASN A 192 17.09 -18.04 0.82
C ASN A 192 16.73 -19.45 0.33
N ILE A 193 16.37 -19.61 -0.95
CA ILE A 193 16.05 -20.91 -1.52
C ILE A 193 17.35 -21.65 -1.84
N ASP A 194 17.47 -22.91 -1.37
CA ASP A 194 18.62 -23.75 -1.66
C ASP A 194 18.77 -23.97 -3.17
N ARG A 195 20.00 -23.75 -3.68
CA ARG A 195 20.37 -23.96 -5.08
C ARG A 195 20.20 -25.42 -5.50
N SER A 196 20.34 -26.37 -4.57
CA SER A 196 20.20 -27.81 -4.83
C SER A 196 18.85 -28.17 -5.45
N ILE A 197 17.77 -27.48 -5.06
CA ILE A 197 16.41 -27.66 -5.60
C ILE A 197 16.37 -27.31 -7.10
N TYR A 198 17.03 -26.22 -7.49
CA TYR A 198 17.09 -25.77 -8.88
C TYR A 198 18.01 -26.64 -9.75
N GLU A 199 19.06 -27.20 -9.16
CA GLU A 199 19.99 -28.12 -9.83
C GLU A 199 19.34 -29.48 -10.07
N ALA A 200 18.65 -30.04 -9.06
CA ALA A 200 17.87 -31.28 -9.21
C ALA A 200 16.86 -31.15 -10.36
N ALA A 201 16.05 -30.09 -10.36
CA ALA A 201 15.10 -29.84 -11.44
C ALA A 201 15.78 -29.63 -12.82
N ARG A 202 17.03 -29.15 -12.86
CA ARG A 202 17.80 -29.03 -14.11
C ARG A 202 18.27 -30.39 -14.62
N ILE A 203 18.66 -31.28 -13.71
CA ILE A 203 19.05 -32.66 -14.02
C ILE A 203 17.84 -33.43 -14.58
N ASP A 204 16.65 -33.20 -14.03
CA ASP A 204 15.38 -33.76 -14.51
C ASP A 204 14.89 -33.15 -15.85
N GLY A 205 15.67 -32.27 -16.48
CA GLY A 205 15.34 -31.67 -17.76
C GLY A 205 14.20 -30.64 -17.72
N VAL A 206 13.81 -30.16 -16.53
CA VAL A 206 12.69 -29.21 -16.38
C VAL A 206 13.08 -27.84 -16.96
N PRO A 207 12.33 -27.29 -17.93
CA PRO A 207 12.66 -26.02 -18.57
C PRO A 207 12.55 -24.84 -17.59
N ALA A 208 13.26 -23.74 -17.88
CA ALA A 208 13.35 -22.59 -16.97
C ALA A 208 11.99 -21.97 -16.60
N TRP A 209 11.06 -21.86 -17.57
CA TRP A 209 9.72 -21.34 -17.32
C TRP A 209 8.91 -22.26 -16.39
N ALA A 210 9.06 -23.58 -16.54
CA ALA A 210 8.37 -24.55 -15.70
C ALA A 210 8.94 -24.55 -14.28
N ARG A 211 10.27 -24.42 -14.12
CA ARG A 211 10.91 -24.21 -12.81
C ARG A 211 10.42 -22.92 -12.14
N PHE A 212 10.29 -21.83 -12.89
CA PHE A 212 9.76 -20.57 -12.35
C PHE A 212 8.31 -20.72 -11.86
N VAL A 213 7.43 -21.29 -12.68
CA VAL A 213 5.99 -21.39 -12.35
C VAL A 213 5.70 -22.44 -11.28
N HIS A 214 6.38 -23.60 -11.31
CA HIS A 214 6.04 -24.74 -10.46
C HIS A 214 6.96 -24.92 -9.24
N LEU A 215 8.12 -24.28 -9.20
CA LEU A 215 9.01 -24.30 -8.03
C LEU A 215 9.10 -22.92 -7.40
N THR A 216 9.55 -21.92 -8.17
CA THR A 216 9.82 -20.59 -7.64
C THR A 216 8.57 -19.90 -7.09
N ILE A 217 7.49 -19.80 -7.88
CA ILE A 217 6.25 -19.12 -7.45
C ILE A 217 5.65 -19.78 -6.18
N PRO A 218 5.50 -21.12 -6.10
CA PRO A 218 5.01 -21.78 -4.90
C PRO A 218 5.88 -21.53 -3.66
N MET A 219 7.21 -21.58 -3.81
CA MET A 219 8.13 -21.30 -2.69
C MET A 219 8.09 -19.84 -2.24
N LEU A 220 7.78 -18.91 -3.15
CA LEU A 220 7.61 -17.49 -2.83
C LEU A 220 6.21 -17.13 -2.32
N LYS A 221 5.25 -18.07 -2.31
CA LYS A 221 3.84 -17.81 -1.92
C LYS A 221 3.70 -17.02 -0.60
N PRO A 222 4.44 -17.30 0.49
CA PRO A 222 4.33 -16.51 1.73
C PRO A 222 4.72 -15.05 1.55
N VAL A 223 5.75 -14.79 0.74
CA VAL A 223 6.27 -13.44 0.49
C VAL A 223 5.38 -12.70 -0.52
N ILE A 224 4.85 -13.40 -1.53
CA ILE A 224 3.83 -12.86 -2.45
C ILE A 224 2.59 -12.45 -1.66
N LEU A 225 2.11 -13.28 -0.73
CA LEU A 225 0.98 -12.94 0.12
C LEU A 225 1.25 -11.69 0.95
N PHE A 226 2.38 -11.65 1.65
CA PHE A 226 2.78 -10.53 2.50
C PHE A 226 2.85 -9.20 1.71
N THR A 227 3.56 -9.21 0.59
CA THR A 227 3.72 -8.03 -0.28
C THR A 227 2.40 -7.61 -0.92
N THR A 228 1.54 -8.57 -1.30
CA THR A 228 0.19 -8.28 -1.83
C THR A 228 -0.67 -7.59 -0.79
N ILE A 229 -0.70 -8.07 0.46
CA ILE A 229 -1.48 -7.47 1.54
C ILE A 229 -1.01 -6.03 1.82
N ILE A 230 0.31 -5.83 1.97
CA ILE A 230 0.87 -4.49 2.21
C ILE A 230 0.57 -3.55 1.05
N SER A 231 0.73 -4.02 -0.18
CA SER A 231 0.42 -3.25 -1.38
C SER A 231 -1.07 -2.90 -1.46
N THR A 232 -1.95 -3.82 -1.05
CA THR A 232 -3.39 -3.59 -0.99
C THR A 232 -3.74 -2.48 0.00
N ILE A 233 -3.17 -2.55 1.21
CA ILE A 233 -3.34 -1.51 2.23
C ILE A 233 -2.88 -0.16 1.69
N GLY A 234 -1.69 -0.11 1.08
CA GLY A 234 -1.11 1.10 0.51
C GLY A 234 -1.96 1.71 -0.62
N THR A 235 -2.41 0.89 -1.58
CA THR A 235 -3.17 1.38 -2.73
C THR A 235 -4.60 1.83 -2.37
N ILE A 236 -5.26 1.18 -1.40
CA ILE A 236 -6.57 1.65 -0.91
C ILE A 236 -6.43 3.00 -0.21
N GLN A 237 -5.31 3.21 0.50
CA GLN A 237 -4.99 4.45 1.19
C GLN A 237 -4.27 5.48 0.31
N LEU A 238 -4.17 5.25 -1.01
CA LEU A 238 -3.41 6.07 -1.94
C LEU A 238 -3.84 7.56 -1.87
N PHE A 239 -2.92 8.41 -1.44
CA PHE A 239 -3.12 9.85 -1.28
C PHE A 239 -2.01 10.63 -1.94
N ASP A 240 -0.79 10.33 -1.51
CA ASP A 240 0.44 11.05 -1.77
C ASP A 240 0.70 11.30 -3.26
N GLU A 241 0.73 10.25 -4.08
CA GLU A 241 1.00 10.37 -5.51
C GLU A 241 -0.10 11.13 -6.24
N VAL A 242 -1.36 10.85 -5.92
CA VAL A 242 -2.51 11.51 -6.57
C VAL A 242 -2.56 12.99 -6.20
N TYR A 243 -2.36 13.32 -4.92
CA TYR A 243 -2.35 14.69 -4.44
C TYR A 243 -1.25 15.48 -5.15
N ASN A 244 -0.03 14.96 -5.20
CA ASN A 244 1.08 15.70 -5.78
C ASN A 244 1.01 15.78 -7.31
N LEU A 245 0.62 14.69 -8.01
CA LEU A 245 0.46 14.68 -9.47
C LEU A 245 -0.72 15.53 -9.96
N THR A 246 -1.76 15.72 -9.15
CA THR A 246 -2.96 16.46 -9.55
C THR A 246 -3.26 17.71 -8.73
N GLU A 247 -2.28 18.18 -7.94
CA GLU A 247 -2.40 19.38 -7.10
C GLU A 247 -3.56 19.30 -6.10
N GLY A 248 -3.87 18.09 -5.64
CA GLY A 248 -4.99 17.77 -4.77
C GLY A 248 -6.37 17.99 -5.40
N LYS A 249 -6.47 18.26 -6.70
CA LYS A 249 -7.75 18.47 -7.40
C LYS A 249 -8.43 17.14 -7.76
N GLY A 250 -7.69 16.03 -7.85
CA GLY A 250 -8.24 14.73 -8.25
C GLY A 250 -8.34 14.55 -9.76
N GLY A 251 -7.55 15.30 -10.53
CA GLY A 251 -7.48 15.19 -11.98
C GLY A 251 -8.71 15.76 -12.70
N PRO A 252 -8.76 15.67 -14.03
CA PRO A 252 -9.88 16.17 -14.83
C PRO A 252 -11.15 15.38 -14.50
N ALA A 253 -12.26 16.08 -14.24
CA ALA A 253 -13.57 15.51 -13.89
C ALA A 253 -13.57 14.50 -12.72
N ASP A 254 -12.67 14.70 -11.75
CA ASP A 254 -12.41 13.80 -10.60
C ASP A 254 -11.90 12.41 -11.00
N ALA A 255 -11.31 12.27 -12.19
CA ALA A 255 -10.90 10.97 -12.72
C ALA A 255 -9.81 10.27 -11.90
N THR A 256 -9.03 10.99 -11.11
CA THR A 256 -7.99 10.40 -10.26
C THR A 256 -8.30 10.55 -8.78
N ILE A 257 -9.46 11.09 -8.39
CA ILE A 257 -9.79 11.23 -6.98
C ILE A 257 -9.82 9.85 -6.31
N THR A 258 -9.15 9.72 -5.17
CA THR A 258 -9.16 8.51 -4.34
C THR A 258 -9.94 8.76 -3.05
N LEU A 259 -10.31 7.70 -2.34
CA LEU A 259 -10.97 7.83 -1.04
C LEU A 259 -10.16 8.70 -0.06
N SER A 260 -8.85 8.47 0.04
CA SER A 260 -7.97 9.27 0.91
C SER A 260 -7.88 10.74 0.47
N LEU A 261 -7.77 11.01 -0.84
CA LEU A 261 -7.78 12.39 -1.34
C LEU A 261 -9.13 13.07 -1.09
N TYR A 262 -10.21 12.32 -1.20
CA TYR A 262 -11.54 12.85 -0.94
C TYR A 262 -11.75 13.19 0.54
N ILE A 263 -11.27 12.35 1.48
CA ILE A 263 -11.22 12.66 2.91
C ILE A 263 -10.43 13.95 3.15
N TYR A 264 -9.26 14.09 2.55
CA TYR A 264 -8.45 15.31 2.66
C TYR A 264 -9.22 16.53 2.16
N ASN A 265 -9.84 16.43 0.98
CA ASN A 265 -10.59 17.53 0.39
C ASN A 265 -11.79 17.94 1.25
N LEU A 266 -12.52 16.99 1.83
CA LEU A 266 -13.62 17.23 2.77
C LEU A 266 -13.17 17.82 4.11
N THR A 267 -11.92 17.63 4.49
CA THR A 267 -11.40 18.04 5.80
C THR A 267 -10.69 19.39 5.73
N PHE A 268 -9.89 19.62 4.69
CA PHE A 268 -8.94 20.73 4.63
C PHE A 268 -9.11 21.66 3.42
N ARG A 269 -9.68 21.18 2.30
CA ARG A 269 -9.76 21.97 1.07
C ARG A 269 -11.10 22.66 0.88
N TYR A 270 -12.18 21.92 1.10
CA TYR A 270 -13.54 22.44 1.05
C TYR A 270 -13.98 22.92 2.43
N MET A 271 -15.22 23.37 2.54
CA MET A 271 -15.81 23.65 3.84
C MET A 271 -15.80 22.37 4.69
N PRO A 272 -15.11 22.35 5.84
CA PRO A 272 -14.82 21.11 6.55
C PRO A 272 -16.09 20.35 6.95
N SER A 273 -16.17 19.07 6.56
CA SER A 273 -17.24 18.15 6.97
C SER A 273 -16.62 16.95 7.67
N PHE A 274 -16.17 17.17 8.91
CA PHE A 274 -15.38 16.18 9.65
C PHE A 274 -16.13 14.86 9.90
N GLY A 275 -17.43 14.91 10.21
CA GLY A 275 -18.20 13.68 10.44
C GLY A 275 -18.42 12.85 9.18
N TYR A 276 -18.60 13.50 8.03
CA TYR A 276 -18.67 12.80 6.75
C TYR A 276 -17.32 12.22 6.34
N ALA A 277 -16.24 13.00 6.49
CA ALA A 277 -14.87 12.52 6.26
C ALA A 277 -14.52 11.33 7.16
N ALA A 278 -14.88 11.38 8.46
CA ALA A 278 -14.71 10.27 9.39
C ALA A 278 -15.47 9.02 8.94
N THR A 279 -16.72 9.17 8.44
CA THR A 279 -17.50 8.06 7.89
C THR A 279 -16.75 7.38 6.73
N ILE A 280 -16.19 8.16 5.81
CA ILE A 280 -15.41 7.62 4.67
C ILE A 280 -14.12 6.95 5.15
N SER A 281 -13.45 7.48 6.19
CA SER A 281 -12.29 6.80 6.81
C SER A 281 -12.64 5.41 7.32
N TYR A 282 -13.83 5.23 7.91
CA TYR A 282 -14.28 3.90 8.34
C TYR A 282 -14.63 2.98 7.17
N VAL A 283 -15.11 3.51 6.04
CA VAL A 283 -15.24 2.73 4.80
C VAL A 283 -13.89 2.18 4.36
N ILE A 284 -12.83 3.00 4.36
CA ILE A 284 -11.46 2.55 4.05
C ILE A 284 -11.03 1.43 5.01
N VAL A 285 -11.24 1.60 6.32
CA VAL A 285 -10.88 0.58 7.33
C VAL A 285 -11.58 -0.75 7.05
N VAL A 286 -12.89 -0.71 6.80
CA VAL A 286 -13.67 -1.92 6.48
C VAL A 286 -13.20 -2.56 5.18
N MET A 287 -12.96 -1.77 4.13
CA MET A 287 -12.45 -2.27 2.85
C MET A 287 -11.09 -2.96 3.01
N VAL A 288 -10.15 -2.34 3.72
CA VAL A 288 -8.83 -2.91 3.99
C VAL A 288 -8.96 -4.21 4.79
N ALA A 289 -9.78 -4.22 5.84
CA ALA A 289 -9.98 -5.39 6.68
C ALA A 289 -10.57 -6.57 5.90
N VAL A 290 -11.62 -6.33 5.10
CA VAL A 290 -12.27 -7.35 4.28
C VAL A 290 -11.30 -7.89 3.22
N LEU A 291 -10.60 -7.03 2.48
CA LEU A 291 -9.68 -7.46 1.43
C LEU A 291 -8.47 -8.22 1.99
N SER A 292 -7.90 -7.74 3.11
CA SER A 292 -6.80 -8.44 3.78
C SER A 292 -7.24 -9.81 4.31
N PHE A 293 -8.45 -9.91 4.87
CA PHE A 293 -9.01 -11.18 5.31
C PHE A 293 -9.24 -12.15 4.14
N LEU A 294 -9.81 -11.67 3.03
CA LEU A 294 -10.01 -12.47 1.81
C LEU A 294 -8.69 -12.96 1.24
N GLN A 295 -7.65 -12.12 1.20
CA GLN A 295 -6.31 -12.50 0.74
C GLN A 295 -5.69 -13.56 1.64
N PHE A 296 -5.78 -13.38 2.96
CA PHE A 296 -5.29 -14.37 3.92
C PHE A 296 -6.03 -15.71 3.79
N TYR A 297 -7.36 -15.67 3.66
CA TYR A 297 -8.20 -16.84 3.48
C TYR A 297 -7.86 -17.58 2.18
N ALA A 298 -7.80 -16.87 1.04
CA ALA A 298 -7.46 -17.45 -0.26
C ALA A 298 -6.05 -18.07 -0.29
N ALA A 299 -5.11 -17.52 0.50
CA ALA A 299 -3.76 -18.06 0.57
C ALA A 299 -3.61 -19.23 1.54
N ARG A 300 -4.55 -19.42 2.48
CA ARG A 300 -4.52 -20.46 3.52
C ARG A 300 -4.76 -21.88 2.98
N GLU A 301 -5.26 -22.04 1.75
CA GLU A 301 -5.45 -23.35 1.12
C GLU A 301 -4.27 -23.72 0.19
N ARG A 302 -3.90 -25.01 0.21
CA ARG A 302 -2.69 -25.66 -0.34
C ARG A 302 -1.48 -25.71 0.61
N SER A 303 -1.67 -26.27 1.79
CA SER A 303 -0.64 -27.03 2.51
C SER A 303 -1.12 -28.47 2.61
#